data_AF-A0A842MND9-F1
#
_entry.id   AF-A0A842MND9-F1
#
_cell.length_a   1.000
_cell.length_b   1.000
_cell.length_c   1.000
_cell.angle_alpha   90.00
_cell.angle_beta   90.00
_cell.angle_gamma   90.00
#
_symmetry.space_group_name_H-M   'P 1'
#
loop_
_entity.id
_entity.type
_entity.pdbx_description
1 polymer ?
#
loop_
_entity_poly.entity_id
_entity_poly.type
_entity_poly.pdbx_seq_one_letter_code
_entity_poly.pdbx_strand_id
1 'polypeptide(L)' 'DSPLSVSGTLNAVTFYSELACEQTVIGRGAGGMETASAILRDLLDIKRELAAELLA' A
#
# COMPACT_ATOMS: atom_id res chain seq x y z
N ASP A 1 8.48 -4.24 -22.97
CA ASP A 1 8.43 -4.66 -21.57
C ASP A 1 7.35 -3.90 -20.82
N SER A 2 6.54 -4.61 -20.04
CA SER A 2 5.45 -4.01 -19.25
C SER A 2 5.92 -3.75 -17.81
N PRO A 3 5.55 -2.61 -17.19
CA PRO A 3 5.78 -2.36 -15.77
C PRO A 3 5.16 -3.40 -14.83
N LEU A 4 4.16 -4.16 -15.31
CA LEU A 4 3.53 -5.25 -14.55
C LEU A 4 4.33 -6.56 -14.58
N SER A 5 5.32 -6.67 -15.46
CA SER A 5 6.18 -7.85 -15.57
C SER A 5 7.26 -7.85 -14.48
N VAL A 6 6.84 -8.01 -13.22
CA VAL A 6 7.73 -8.06 -12.04
C VAL A 6 7.94 -9.50 -11.56
N SER A 7 9.05 -9.74 -10.85
CA SER A 7 9.48 -11.09 -10.44
C SER A 7 9.73 -11.21 -8.94
N GLY A 8 9.87 -12.45 -8.45
CA GLY A 8 10.17 -12.72 -7.05
C GLY A 8 8.96 -12.41 -6.17
N THR A 9 9.16 -11.65 -5.09
CA THR A 9 8.09 -11.25 -4.15
C THR A 9 7.51 -9.87 -4.43
N LEU A 10 7.79 -9.29 -5.61
CA LEU A 10 7.25 -8.01 -6.02
C LEU A 10 5.80 -8.17 -6.50
N ASN A 11 4.97 -7.23 -6.09
CA ASN A 11 3.65 -6.98 -6.66
C ASN A 11 3.70 -5.64 -7.42
N ALA A 12 2.90 -5.54 -8.47
CA ALA A 12 2.74 -4.32 -9.25
C ALA A 12 1.24 -4.03 -9.43
N VAL A 13 0.85 -2.77 -9.30
CA VAL A 13 -0.52 -2.30 -9.52
C VAL A 13 -0.46 -1.06 -10.40
N THR A 14 -1.19 -1.08 -11.51
CA THR A 14 -1.33 0.08 -12.39
C THR A 14 -2.68 0.75 -12.15
N PHE A 15 -2.65 2.06 -11.91
CA PHE A 15 -3.81 2.94 -11.85
C PHE A 15 -3.93 3.72 -13.16
N TYR A 16 -5.15 3.80 -13.69
CA TYR A 16 -5.47 4.64 -14.83
C TYR A 16 -6.25 5.85 -14.34
N SER A 17 -5.64 7.03 -14.44
CA SER A 17 -6.24 8.30 -14.07
C SER A 17 -6.33 9.20 -15.29
N GLU A 18 -7.41 9.96 -15.41
CA GLU A 18 -7.58 10.94 -16.49
C GLU A 18 -6.56 12.07 -16.40
N LEU A 19 -6.29 12.56 -15.18
CA LEU A 19 -5.40 13.70 -14.96
C LEU A 19 -3.95 13.28 -14.72
N ALA A 20 -3.74 12.11 -14.11
CA ALA A 20 -2.41 11.61 -13.80
C ALA A 20 -1.93 10.53 -14.78
N CYS A 21 -2.69 10.23 -15.84
CA CYS A 21 -2.41 9.16 -16.79
C CYS A 21 -2.21 7.79 -16.08
N GLU A 22 -1.46 6.89 -16.71
CA GLU A 22 -1.11 5.59 -16.16
C GLU A 22 -0.01 5.71 -15.09
N GLN A 23 -0.28 5.23 -13.88
CA GLN A 23 0.66 5.22 -12.76
C GLN A 23 0.83 3.81 -12.24
N THR A 24 2.04 3.26 -12.30
CA THR A 24 2.34 1.93 -11.74
C THR A 24 3.06 2.05 -10.41
N VAL A 25 2.48 1.44 -9.37
CA VAL A 25 3.12 1.24 -8.07
C VAL A 25 3.70 -0.16 -8.02
N ILE A 26 5.00 -0.27 -7.74
CA ILE A 26 5.71 -1.54 -7.60
C ILE A 26 6.29 -1.60 -6.19
N GLY A 27 6.11 -2.73 -5.51
CA GLY A 27 6.63 -2.93 -4.16
C GLY A 27 6.64 -4.41 -3.78
N ARG A 28 7.28 -4.74 -2.66
CA ARG A 28 7.25 -6.10 -2.12
C ARG A 28 5.85 -6.41 -1.59
N GLY A 29 5.22 -7.43 -2.14
CA GLY A 29 3.89 -7.89 -1.73
C GLY A 29 3.90 -9.08 -0.78
N ALA A 30 5.06 -9.69 -0.57
CA ALA A 30 5.23 -10.82 0.34
C ALA A 30 6.56 -10.75 1.10
N GLY A 31 6.50 -11.16 2.37
CA GLY A 31 7.62 -11.17 3.31
C GLY A 31 7.13 -10.84 4.72
N GLY A 32 7.70 -11.50 5.73
CA GLY A 32 7.23 -11.34 7.11
C GLY A 32 7.31 -9.89 7.61
N MET A 33 8.36 -9.16 7.23
CA MET A 33 8.56 -7.76 7.60
C MET A 33 7.56 -6.85 6.88
N GLU A 34 7.36 -7.05 5.59
CA GLU A 34 6.46 -6.25 4.76
C GLU A 34 5.00 -6.42 5.20
N THR A 35 4.56 -7.67 5.41
CA THR A 35 3.21 -7.96 5.91
C THR A 35 3.02 -7.43 7.33
N ALA A 36 3.98 -7.62 8.23
CA ALA A 36 3.89 -7.09 9.59
C ALA A 36 3.85 -5.56 9.62
N SER A 37 4.61 -4.89 8.74
CA SER A 37 4.59 -3.43 8.63
C SER A 37 3.22 -2.90 8.17
N ALA A 38 2.53 -3.60 7.27
CA ALA A 38 1.19 -3.22 6.84
C ALA A 38 0.18 -3.35 8.00
N ILE A 39 0.21 -4.47 8.73
CA ILE A 39 -0.66 -4.67 9.90
C ILE A 39 -0.41 -3.60 10.96
N LEU A 40 0.86 -3.31 11.28
CA LEU A 40 1.19 -2.28 12.27
C LEU A 40 0.72 -0.88 11.83
N ARG A 41 0.81 -0.56 10.53
CA ARG A 41 0.28 0.70 10.00
C ARG A 41 -1.22 0.80 10.25
N ASP A 42 -1.98 -0.25 9.89
CA ASP A 42 -3.44 -0.27 10.07
C ASP A 42 -3.82 -0.11 11.55
N LEU A 43 -3.13 -0.80 12.46
CA LEU A 43 -3.37 -0.68 13.90
C LEU A 43 -3.09 0.74 14.43
N LEU A 44 -2.04 1.40 13.93
CA LEU A 44 -1.72 2.77 14.31
C LEU A 44 -2.76 3.76 13.78
N ASP A 45 -3.26 3.54 12.57
CA ASP A 45 -4.26 4.41 11.95
C ASP A 45 -5.61 4.27 12.66
N ILE A 46 -6.06 3.04 12.96
CA ILE A 46 -7.25 2.78 13.79
C ILE A 46 -7.14 3.49 15.15
N LYS A 47 -5.97 3.37 15.83
CA LYS A 47 -5.76 4.04 17.12
C LYS A 47 -5.92 5.56 16.99
N ARG A 48 -5.38 6.16 15.92
CA ARG A 48 -5.43 7.61 15.69
C ARG A 48 -6.84 8.08 15.41
N GLU A 49 -7.59 7.35 14.60
CA GLU A 49 -8.99 7.64 14.29
C GLU A 49 -9.86 7.62 15.55
N LEU A 50 -9.77 6.55 16.35
CA LEU A 50 -10.51 6.45 17.61
C LEU A 50 -10.13 7.57 18.61
N ALA A 51 -8.85 7.94 18.67
CA ALA A 51 -8.40 9.04 19.52
C ALA A 51 -8.94 10.40 19.04
N ALA A 52 -9.03 10.60 17.73
CA ALA A 52 -9.61 11.83 17.16
C ALA A 52 -11.10 11.93 17.45
N GLU A 53 -11.85 10.82 17.36
CA GLU A 53 -13.28 10.78 17.70
C GLU A 53 -13.55 11.07 19.19
N LEU A 54 -12.70 10.56 20.10
CA LEU A 54 -12.84 10.81 21.54
C LEU A 54 -12.54 12.26 21.95
N LEU A 55 -11.80 13.00 21.13
CA LEU A 55 -11.44 14.41 21.36
C LEU A 55 -12.37 15.39 20.63
N ALA A 56 -13.26 14.89 19.76
CA ALA A 56 -14.28 15.66 19.06
C ALA A 56 -15.54 15.84 19.92
#